data_AF-E6XG71-F1
#
_entry.id   AF-E6XG71-F1
#
_cell.length_a   1.000
_cell.length_b   1.000
_cell.length_c   1.000
_cell.angle_alpha   90.00
_cell.angle_beta   90.00
_cell.angle_gamma   90.00
#
_symmetry.space_group_name_H-M   'P 1'
#
loop_
_entity.id
_entity.type
_entity.pdbx_description
1 polymer ?
#
loop_
_entity_poly.entity_id
_entity_poly.type
_entity_poly.pdbx_seq_one_letter_code
_entity_poly.pdbx_strand_id
1 'polypeptide(L)'
;MFVTFNTFIKALYDERCSNTIVSAIYRADGGFKAFKRNYIKCYGFSEYLAHIRGTKLTAIQTYHVAKMFIVYGKRPAADIPAILGSLIRQYEIDVPAVYGILAKEYWLARFDSPIYE
;
A
#
# COMPACT_ATOMS: atom_id res chain seq x y z
N MET A 1 -9.29 10.78 3.39
CA MET A 1 -8.22 11.50 2.66
C MET A 1 -7.19 10.48 2.21
N PHE A 2 -6.70 10.51 0.97
CA PHE A 2 -5.71 9.52 0.52
C PHE A 2 -4.31 9.85 1.07
N VAL A 3 -3.62 8.84 1.57
CA VAL A 3 -2.18 8.85 1.84
C VAL A 3 -1.57 7.56 1.29
N THR A 4 -0.27 7.58 0.96
CA THR A 4 0.41 6.33 0.60
C THR A 4 0.55 5.42 1.81
N PHE A 5 0.64 4.11 1.60
CA PHE A 5 0.88 3.16 2.69
C PHE A 5 2.14 3.50 3.50
N ASN A 6 3.23 3.91 2.84
CA ASN A 6 4.47 4.24 3.56
C ASN A 6 4.29 5.49 4.43
N THR A 7 3.52 6.49 3.97
CA THR A 7 3.16 7.68 4.77
C THR A 7 2.30 7.29 5.97
N PHE A 8 1.28 6.45 5.76
CA PHE A 8 0.42 5.95 6.83
C PHE A 8 1.22 5.22 7.93
N ILE A 9 2.09 4.28 7.55
CA ILE A 9 2.92 3.55 8.51
C ILE A 9 3.96 4.45 9.18
N LYS A 10 4.49 5.46 8.47
CA LYS A 10 5.45 6.42 9.06
C LYS A 10 4.79 7.25 10.15
N ALA A 11 3.56 7.71 9.94
CA ALA A 11 2.81 8.43 10.96
C ALA A 11 2.62 7.57 12.23
N LEU A 12 2.20 6.31 12.06
CA LEU A 12 2.04 5.37 13.19
C LEU A 12 3.35 5.08 13.95
N TYR A 13 4.47 5.08 13.23
CA TYR A 13 5.79 4.91 13.82
C TYR A 13 6.22 6.17 14.60
N ASP A 14 6.02 7.34 14.01
CA ASP A 14 6.41 8.63 14.61
C ASP A 14 5.60 8.93 15.86
N GLU A 15 4.30 8.63 15.84
CA GLU A 15 3.43 8.72 17.02
C GLU A 15 3.96 7.87 18.17
N ARG A 16 4.34 6.61 17.92
CA ARG A 16 4.92 5.74 18.95
C ARG A 16 6.30 6.23 19.43
N CYS A 17 7.10 6.76 18.51
CA CYS A 17 8.43 7.30 18.82
C CYS A 17 8.41 8.69 19.47
N SER A 18 7.23 9.29 19.69
CA SER A 18 7.09 10.50 20.50
C SER A 18 7.53 10.27 21.95
N ASN A 19 7.43 9.02 22.44
CA ASN A 19 8.01 8.59 23.70
C ASN A 19 9.48 8.18 23.51
N THR A 20 10.38 8.79 24.28
CA THR A 20 11.84 8.60 24.15
C THR A 20 12.30 7.18 24.44
N ILE A 21 11.69 6.50 25.41
CA ILE A 21 12.02 5.10 25.76
C ILE A 21 11.59 4.18 24.61
N VAL A 22 10.36 4.34 24.13
CA VAL A 22 9.81 3.55 23.00
C VAL A 22 10.61 3.77 21.73
N SER A 23 11.01 5.02 21.47
CA SER A 23 11.86 5.39 20.34
C SER A 23 13.22 4.69 20.39
N ALA A 24 13.85 4.60 21.56
CA ALA A 24 15.11 3.88 21.74
C ALA A 24 14.96 2.38 21.44
N ILE A 25 13.88 1.74 21.93
CA ILE A 25 13.59 0.33 21.67
C ILE A 25 13.43 0.08 20.16
N TYR A 26 12.60 0.87 19.48
CA TYR A 26 12.41 0.69 18.04
C TYR A 26 13.69 0.93 17.24
N ARG A 27 14.51 1.91 17.60
CA ARG A 27 15.80 2.16 16.94
C ARG A 27 16.75 0.97 17.10
N ALA A 28 16.83 0.39 18.30
CA ALA A 28 17.63 -0.80 18.57
C ALA A 28 17.15 -2.02 17.77
N ASP A 29 15.83 -2.16 17.54
CA ASP A 29 15.23 -3.24 16.75
C ASP A 29 15.26 -3.01 15.22
N GLY A 30 16.05 -2.03 14.73
CA GLY A 30 16.20 -1.76 13.30
C GLY A 30 15.25 -0.68 12.74
N GLY A 31 14.64 0.12 13.61
CA GLY A 31 13.92 1.35 13.32
C GLY A 31 12.70 1.16 12.43
N PHE A 32 12.38 2.19 11.66
CA PHE A 32 11.19 2.24 10.80
C PHE A 32 11.09 1.05 9.82
N LYS A 33 12.22 0.57 9.29
CA LYS A 33 12.24 -0.55 8.33
C LYS A 33 11.78 -1.84 9.00
N ALA A 34 12.27 -2.14 10.21
CA ALA A 34 11.85 -3.30 10.98
C ALA A 34 10.40 -3.17 11.44
N PHE A 35 10.02 -1.99 11.93
CA PHE A 35 8.63 -1.68 12.30
C PHE A 35 7.66 -1.96 11.16
N LYS A 36 7.90 -1.40 9.97
CA LYS A 36 7.03 -1.60 8.79
C LYS A 36 6.91 -3.07 8.42
N ARG A 37 8.03 -3.81 8.40
CA ARG A 37 8.03 -5.25 8.09
C ARG A 37 7.20 -6.04 9.10
N ASN A 38 7.38 -5.78 10.40
CA ASN A 38 6.63 -6.45 11.46
C ASN A 38 5.14 -6.08 11.41
N TYR A 39 4.82 -4.82 11.10
CA TYR A 39 3.46 -4.37 10.91
C TYR A 39 2.76 -5.14 9.78
N ILE A 40 3.38 -5.22 8.59
CA ILE A 40 2.81 -5.97 7.46
C ILE A 40 2.61 -7.45 7.83
N LYS A 41 3.58 -8.05 8.54
CA LYS A 41 3.50 -9.46 8.95
C LYS A 41 2.31 -9.72 9.90
N CYS A 42 2.06 -8.84 10.85
CA CYS A 42 1.05 -9.07 11.89
C CYS A 42 -0.35 -8.57 11.49
N TYR A 43 -0.44 -7.44 10.78
CA TYR A 43 -1.72 -6.76 10.50
C TYR A 43 -2.07 -6.76 9.00
N GLY A 44 -1.12 -7.07 8.12
CA GLY A 44 -1.31 -6.97 6.68
C GLY A 44 -1.55 -5.51 6.25
N PHE A 45 -2.59 -5.30 5.45
CA PHE A 45 -2.95 -3.99 4.89
C PHE A 45 -4.34 -3.50 5.33
N SER A 46 -5.04 -4.27 6.17
CA SER A 46 -6.46 -4.06 6.49
C SER A 46 -6.74 -2.68 7.09
N GLU A 47 -5.94 -2.25 8.07
CA GLU A 47 -6.08 -0.94 8.72
C GLU A 47 -5.83 0.21 7.75
N TYR A 48 -4.82 0.10 6.88
CA TYR A 48 -4.56 1.10 5.84
C TYR A 48 -5.73 1.19 4.85
N LEU A 49 -6.24 0.04 4.40
CA LEU A 49 -7.39 -0.01 3.48
C LEU A 49 -8.65 0.56 4.14
N ALA A 50 -8.86 0.32 5.44
CA ALA A 50 -9.92 0.93 6.21
C ALA A 50 -9.74 2.46 6.32
N HIS A 51 -8.51 2.94 6.48
CA HIS A 51 -8.20 4.37 6.51
C HIS A 51 -8.54 5.09 5.18
N ILE A 52 -8.35 4.42 4.05
CA ILE A 52 -8.70 4.97 2.72
C ILE A 52 -10.08 4.50 2.22
N ARG A 53 -10.93 3.92 3.08
CA ARG A 53 -12.29 3.49 2.73
C ARG A 53 -13.11 4.64 2.15
N GLY A 54 -13.94 4.34 1.15
CA GLY A 54 -14.83 5.32 0.52
C GLY A 54 -14.11 6.37 -0.33
N THR A 55 -12.79 6.27 -0.48
CA THR A 55 -12.04 7.25 -1.26
C THR A 55 -12.17 6.97 -2.75
N LYS A 56 -12.37 8.06 -3.51
CA LYS A 56 -12.22 8.05 -4.96
C LYS A 56 -10.77 8.29 -5.32
N LEU A 57 -10.12 7.26 -5.85
CA LEU A 57 -8.72 7.32 -6.23
C LEU A 57 -8.55 7.96 -7.60
N THR A 58 -7.49 8.76 -7.74
CA THR A 58 -6.96 9.13 -9.05
C THR A 58 -6.13 7.98 -9.64
N ALA A 59 -5.74 8.10 -10.90
CA ALA A 59 -4.92 7.06 -11.57
C ALA A 59 -3.58 6.85 -10.85
N ILE A 60 -2.93 7.93 -10.42
CA ILE A 60 -1.66 7.86 -9.70
C ILE A 60 -1.81 7.26 -8.29
N GLN A 61 -2.91 7.55 -7.60
CA GLN A 61 -3.20 6.97 -6.29
C GLN A 61 -3.50 5.47 -6.40
N THR A 62 -4.25 5.08 -7.43
CA THR A 62 -4.50 3.65 -7.75
C THR A 62 -3.20 2.91 -8.04
N TYR A 63 -2.27 3.54 -8.78
CA TYR A 63 -0.93 3.01 -9.00
C TYR A 63 -0.15 2.84 -7.68
N HIS A 64 -0.21 3.79 -6.75
CA HIS A 64 0.44 3.65 -5.44
C HIS A 64 -0.13 2.49 -4.62
N VAL A 65 -1.45 2.28 -4.66
CA VAL A 65 -2.10 1.13 -4.02
C VAL A 65 -1.65 -0.19 -4.68
N ALA A 66 -1.64 -0.26 -6.01
CA ALA A 66 -1.16 -1.44 -6.73
C ALA A 66 0.32 -1.75 -6.39
N LYS A 67 1.19 -0.73 -6.44
CA LYS A 67 2.61 -0.84 -6.10
C LYS A 67 2.82 -1.33 -4.66
N MET A 68 1.96 -0.94 -3.71
CA MET A 68 2.00 -1.47 -2.34
C MET A 68 1.81 -3.00 -2.32
N PHE A 69 0.80 -3.52 -3.02
CA PHE A 69 0.56 -4.97 -3.09
C PHE A 69 1.67 -5.74 -3.78
N ILE A 70 2.30 -5.17 -4.81
CA ILE A 70 3.43 -5.80 -5.49
C ILE A 70 4.67 -5.81 -4.60
N VAL A 71 5.09 -4.65 -4.12
CA VAL A 71 6.37 -4.49 -3.41
C VAL A 71 6.32 -5.14 -2.03
N TYR A 72 5.25 -4.87 -1.28
CA TYR A 72 5.10 -5.30 0.11
C TYR A 72 4.28 -6.57 0.25
N GLY A 73 3.19 -6.69 -0.53
CA GLY A 73 2.33 -7.87 -0.52
C GLY A 73 2.85 -9.04 -1.36
N LYS A 74 3.94 -8.84 -2.11
CA LYS A 74 4.54 -9.84 -3.03
C LYS A 74 3.53 -10.42 -4.01
N ARG A 75 2.55 -9.61 -4.40
CA ARG A 75 1.54 -10.01 -5.39
C ARG A 75 2.10 -9.83 -6.80
N PRO A 76 1.88 -10.78 -7.71
CA PRO A 76 2.23 -10.59 -9.11
C PRO A 76 1.37 -9.47 -9.72
N ALA A 77 1.91 -8.75 -10.70
CA ALA A 77 1.18 -7.67 -11.38
C ALA A 77 -0.13 -8.18 -12.03
N ALA A 78 -0.16 -9.44 -12.45
CA ALA A 78 -1.34 -10.09 -13.00
C ALA A 78 -2.55 -10.18 -12.03
N ASP A 79 -2.31 -10.17 -10.71
CA ASP A 79 -3.37 -10.28 -9.71
C ASP A 79 -4.02 -8.93 -9.37
N ILE A 80 -3.41 -7.82 -9.81
CA ILE A 80 -3.84 -6.47 -9.43
C ILE A 80 -5.31 -6.19 -9.79
N PRO A 81 -5.84 -6.58 -10.97
CA PRO A 81 -7.26 -6.41 -11.27
C PRO A 81 -8.19 -7.06 -10.24
N ALA A 82 -7.89 -8.30 -9.81
CA ALA A 82 -8.70 -9.01 -8.83
C ALA A 82 -8.60 -8.37 -7.44
N ILE A 83 -7.41 -7.89 -7.08
CA ILE A 83 -7.19 -7.13 -5.85
C ILE A 83 -8.01 -5.84 -5.88
N LEU A 84 -7.89 -5.02 -6.93
CA LEU A 84 -8.66 -3.77 -7.07
C LEU A 84 -10.17 -4.03 -7.05
N GLY A 85 -10.64 -5.07 -7.75
CA GLY A 85 -12.04 -5.50 -7.69
C GLY A 85 -12.51 -5.83 -6.28
N SER A 86 -11.64 -6.43 -5.46
CA SER A 86 -11.94 -6.72 -4.05
C SER A 86 -11.94 -5.46 -3.19
N LEU A 87 -11.04 -4.52 -3.44
CA LEU A 87 -10.98 -3.24 -2.74
C LEU A 87 -12.25 -2.39 -2.98
N ILE A 88 -12.73 -2.35 -4.22
CA ILE A 88 -13.97 -1.67 -4.60
C ILE A 88 -15.14 -2.21 -3.77
N ARG A 89 -15.24 -3.54 -3.64
CA ARG A 89 -16.36 -4.19 -2.93
C ARG A 89 -16.25 -4.11 -1.40
N GLN A 90 -15.05 -4.32 -0.85
CA GLN A 90 -14.87 -4.48 0.61
C GLN A 90 -14.62 -3.16 1.33
N TYR A 91 -14.01 -2.19 0.64
CA TYR A 91 -13.60 -0.91 1.20
C TYR A 91 -14.23 0.29 0.48
N GLU A 92 -15.17 0.04 -0.44
CA GLU A 92 -15.90 1.10 -1.17
C GLU A 92 -14.95 2.08 -1.86
N ILE A 93 -13.77 1.60 -2.28
CA ILE A 93 -12.76 2.42 -2.93
C ILE A 93 -13.14 2.55 -4.41
N ASP A 94 -13.37 3.77 -4.89
CA ASP A 94 -13.68 4.03 -6.30
C ASP A 94 -12.37 4.16 -7.10
N VAL A 95 -12.26 3.40 -8.19
CA VAL A 95 -11.11 3.41 -9.09
C VAL A 95 -11.44 4.26 -10.33
N PRO A 96 -10.47 5.00 -10.90
CA PRO A 96 -10.76 5.89 -12.01
C PRO A 96 -11.08 5.12 -13.28
N ALA A 97 -11.91 5.71 -14.14
CA ALA A 97 -12.26 5.18 -15.46
C ALA A 97 -11.10 5.33 -16.45
N VAL A 98 -10.01 4.58 -16.24
CA VAL A 98 -8.86 4.51 -17.13
C VAL A 98 -8.92 3.21 -17.92
N TYR A 99 -8.75 3.31 -19.25
CA TYR A 99 -8.77 2.14 -20.13
C TYR A 99 -7.78 1.07 -19.65
N GLY A 100 -8.29 -0.15 -19.45
CA GLY A 100 -7.50 -1.31 -19.04
C GLY A 100 -7.13 -1.37 -17.56
N ILE A 101 -7.52 -0.43 -16.70
CA ILE A 101 -7.10 -0.45 -15.27
C ILE A 101 -7.58 -1.68 -14.48
N LEU A 102 -8.63 -2.35 -14.95
CA LEU A 102 -9.13 -3.63 -14.43
C LEU A 102 -8.77 -4.82 -15.35
N ALA A 103 -7.79 -4.65 -16.25
CA ALA A 103 -7.26 -5.69 -17.12
C ALA A 103 -5.84 -6.06 -16.70
N LYS A 104 -5.48 -7.34 -16.87
CA LYS A 104 -4.17 -7.89 -16.48
C LYS A 104 -3.04 -7.23 -17.28
N GLU A 105 -3.25 -7.02 -18.56
CA GLU A 105 -2.28 -6.54 -19.54
C GLU A 105 -1.78 -5.13 -19.18
N TYR A 106 -2.67 -4.29 -18.66
CA TYR A 106 -2.34 -2.93 -18.22
C TYR A 106 -1.30 -2.92 -17.09
N TRP A 107 -1.39 -3.88 -16.17
CA TRP A 107 -0.49 -3.95 -15.01
C TRP A 107 0.81 -4.66 -15.35
N LEU A 108 0.78 -5.70 -16.18
CA LEU A 108 1.98 -6.34 -16.71
C LEU A 108 2.85 -5.31 -17.46
N ALA A 109 2.27 -4.53 -18.37
CA ALA A 109 3.02 -3.52 -19.13
C ALA A 109 3.70 -2.47 -18.23
N ARG A 110 3.09 -2.17 -17.06
CA ARG A 110 3.58 -1.18 -16.10
C ARG A 110 4.63 -1.69 -15.12
N PHE A 111 4.59 -2.97 -14.77
CA PHE A 111 5.41 -3.52 -13.68
C PHE A 111 6.37 -4.63 -14.10
N ASP A 112 6.12 -5.29 -15.24
CA ASP A 112 6.98 -6.35 -15.78
C ASP A 112 7.85 -5.86 -16.95
N SER A 113 7.63 -4.63 -17.46
CA SER A 113 8.62 -4.00 -18.34
C SER A 113 9.88 -3.65 -17.55
N PRO A 114 11.10 -3.87 -18.10
CA PRO A 114 12.31 -3.42 -17.47
C PRO A 114 12.22 -1.90 -17.32
N ILE A 115 12.20 -1.43 -16.07
CA ILE A 115 12.39 -0.03 -15.77
C ILE A 115 13.81 0.26 -16.27
N TYR A 116 13.95 1.06 -17.33
CA TYR A 116 15.22 1.72 -17.60
C TYR A 116 15.53 2.55 -16.35
N GLU A 117 16.46 2.05 -15.53
CA GLU A 117 17.07 2.78 -14.43
C GLU A 117 17.83 4.01 -14.95
#